data_AF-A0A382TZQ9-F1
#
_entry.id   AF-A0A382TZQ9-F1
#
_cell.length_a   1.000
_cell.length_b   1.000
_cell.length_c   1.000
_cell.angle_alpha   90.00
_cell.angle_beta   90.00
_cell.angle_gamma   90.00
#
_symmetry.space_group_name_H-M   'P 1'
#
loop_
_entity.id
_entity.type
_entity.pdbx_description
1 polymer ?
#
loop_
_entity_poly.entity_id
_entity_poly.type
_entity_poly.pdbx_seq_one_letter_code
_entity_poly.pdbx_strand_id
1 'polypeptide(L)'
;MVIKVLAIGDVGNTIRTLRKFVKKSEISLINYPRDGSAFFVNADDVELFKTRKVKDQVKKINEIKDDFDICLTTASERIAYLADLNYIVYYLGRDIDVPMFKKNSTEEWQTEPLHKLNFFERRFYWNA
;
A
#
# COMPACT_ATOMS: atom_id res chain seq x y z
N MET A 1 -1.68 -25.24 12.67
CA MET A 1 -1.63 -24.82 11.27
C MET A 1 -0.98 -23.45 11.23
N VAL A 2 0.12 -23.31 10.50
CA VAL A 2 0.79 -22.02 10.29
C VAL A 2 0.24 -21.44 9.00
N ILE A 3 -0.43 -20.29 9.08
CA ILE A 3 -0.92 -19.58 7.89
C ILE A 3 0.23 -18.72 7.36
N LYS A 4 0.55 -18.83 6.08
CA LYS A 4 1.53 -18.00 5.39
C LYS A 4 0.83 -16.84 4.70
N VAL A 5 1.18 -15.64 5.09
CA VAL A 5 0.54 -14.39 4.66
C VAL A 5 1.53 -13.60 3.81
N LEU A 6 1.12 -13.22 2.61
CA LEU A 6 1.85 -12.26 1.77
C LEU A 6 1.26 -10.87 1.96
N ALA A 7 2.03 -9.94 2.50
CA ALA A 7 1.62 -8.56 2.64
C ALA A 7 2.25 -7.71 1.51
N ILE A 8 1.41 -6.99 0.76
CA ILE A 8 1.83 -6.18 -0.40
C ILE A 8 1.44 -4.71 -0.17
N GLY A 9 2.41 -3.81 -0.38
CA GLY A 9 2.17 -2.36 -0.40
C GLY A 9 2.71 -1.63 0.81
N ASP A 10 2.22 -0.39 1.01
CA ASP A 10 2.65 0.48 2.11
C ASP A 10 2.00 0.07 3.44
N VAL A 11 2.32 -1.15 3.85
CA VAL A 11 1.74 -1.85 5.01
C VAL A 11 2.78 -2.04 6.12
N GLY A 12 4.00 -1.52 5.95
CA GLY A 12 5.17 -1.91 6.74
C GLY A 12 5.00 -1.74 8.25
N ASN A 13 4.51 -0.57 8.69
CA ASN A 13 4.27 -0.29 10.11
C ASN A 13 3.18 -1.18 10.71
N THR A 14 2.10 -1.40 9.96
CA THR A 14 0.98 -2.26 10.37
C THR A 14 1.43 -3.71 10.48
N ILE A 15 2.11 -4.25 9.47
CA ILE A 15 2.61 -5.62 9.46
C ILE A 15 3.65 -5.84 10.56
N ARG A 16 4.56 -4.88 10.78
CA ARG A 16 5.54 -4.95 11.89
C ARG A 16 4.85 -5.02 13.24
N THR A 17 3.74 -4.30 13.41
CA THR A 17 2.92 -4.38 14.62
C THR A 17 2.21 -5.72 14.72
N LEU A 18 1.57 -6.19 13.66
CA LEU A 18 0.88 -7.49 13.63
C LEU A 18 1.82 -8.66 13.95
N ARG A 19 3.05 -8.67 13.41
CA ARG A 19 4.08 -9.68 13.73
C ARG A 19 4.40 -9.79 15.23
N LYS A 20 4.19 -8.73 16.02
CA LYS A 20 4.39 -8.79 17.48
C LYS A 20 3.33 -9.66 18.17
N PHE A 21 2.11 -9.67 17.64
CA PHE A 21 0.95 -10.34 18.24
C PHE A 21 0.61 -11.68 17.57
N VAL A 22 0.89 -11.80 16.28
CA VAL A 22 0.64 -13.02 15.50
C VAL A 22 1.78 -14.00 15.73
N LYS A 23 1.53 -15.04 16.55
CA LYS A 23 2.53 -16.06 16.93
C LYS A 23 2.40 -17.38 16.16
N LYS A 24 1.29 -17.59 15.44
CA LYS A 24 0.95 -18.84 14.76
C LYS A 24 0.86 -18.70 13.24
N SER A 25 1.31 -17.57 12.68
CA SER A 25 1.30 -17.31 11.25
C SER A 25 2.61 -16.63 10.86
N GLU A 26 3.03 -16.83 9.63
CA GLU A 26 4.20 -16.20 9.04
C GLU A 26 3.73 -15.11 8.10
N ILE A 27 4.26 -13.89 8.24
CA ILE A 27 3.88 -12.77 7.39
C ILE A 27 5.12 -12.32 6.64
N SER A 28 5.16 -12.52 5.34
CA SER A 28 6.16 -11.94 4.43
C SER A 28 5.66 -10.60 3.92
N LEU A 29 6.57 -9.65 3.71
CA LEU A 29 6.22 -8.29 3.30
C LEU A 29 7.06 -7.88 2.10
N ILE A 30 6.38 -7.46 1.03
CA ILE A 30 6.97 -6.79 -0.11
C ILE A 30 6.36 -5.39 -0.28
N ASN A 31 7.21 -4.38 -0.32
CA ASN A 31 6.79 -2.98 -0.46
C ASN A 31 7.28 -2.38 -1.80
N TYR A 32 6.78 -1.21 -2.15
CA TYR A 32 7.18 -0.47 -3.33
C TYR A 32 8.64 0.00 -3.25
N PRO A 33 9.30 0.26 -4.41
CA PRO A 33 10.64 0.83 -4.42
C PRO A 33 10.67 2.12 -3.59
N ARG A 34 11.74 2.34 -2.80
CA ARG A 34 11.94 3.59 -2.07
C ARG A 34 12.19 4.72 -3.07
N ASP A 35 11.30 5.71 -3.12
CA ASP A 35 11.53 7.00 -3.77
C ASP A 35 11.21 8.16 -2.83
N GLY A 36 11.87 9.30 -3.06
CA GLY A 36 11.63 10.53 -2.31
C GLY A 36 11.70 10.34 -0.78
N SER A 37 10.64 10.74 -0.09
CA SER A 37 10.52 10.68 1.37
C SER A 37 10.45 9.27 1.96
N ALA A 38 10.18 8.25 1.14
CA ALA A 38 10.11 6.85 1.58
C ALA A 38 11.45 6.31 2.12
N PHE A 39 12.56 6.99 1.83
CA PHE A 39 13.89 6.66 2.35
C PHE A 39 14.01 6.84 3.88
N PHE A 40 13.23 7.76 4.45
CA PHE A 40 13.32 8.12 5.87
C PHE A 40 12.41 7.30 6.79
N VAL A 41 11.39 6.65 6.23
CA VAL A 41 10.29 6.03 6.99
C VAL A 41 10.20 4.51 6.82
N ASN A 42 10.78 3.95 5.77
CA ASN A 42 10.72 2.50 5.54
C ASN A 42 11.78 1.74 6.34
N ALA A 43 11.36 0.65 6.98
CA ALA A 43 12.27 -0.26 7.68
C ALA A 43 13.21 -0.98 6.69
N ASP A 44 14.45 -1.23 7.10
CA ASP A 44 15.52 -1.81 6.27
C ASP A 44 15.36 -3.31 5.99
N ASP A 45 14.48 -3.99 6.73
CA ASP A 45 14.23 -5.43 6.65
C ASP A 45 13.02 -5.80 5.77
N VAL A 46 12.69 -4.96 4.79
CA VAL A 46 11.52 -5.15 3.91
C VAL A 46 11.96 -5.43 2.47
N GLU A 47 11.48 -6.53 1.89
CA GLU A 47 11.68 -6.81 0.46
C GLU A 47 11.01 -5.70 -0.35
N LEU A 48 11.68 -5.21 -1.38
CA LEU A 48 11.15 -4.16 -2.25
C LEU A 48 10.95 -4.70 -3.66
N PHE A 49 9.88 -4.27 -4.31
CA PHE A 49 9.77 -4.41 -5.77
C PHE A 49 10.93 -3.67 -6.44
N LYS A 50 11.44 -4.24 -7.54
CA LYS A 50 12.51 -3.63 -8.33
C LYS A 50 12.05 -2.40 -9.11
N THR A 51 10.78 -2.38 -9.52
CA THR A 51 10.20 -1.31 -10.35
C THR A 51 8.78 -0.98 -9.89
N ARG A 52 8.29 0.21 -10.27
CA ARG A 52 6.88 0.61 -10.12
C ARG A 52 5.99 0.08 -11.25
N LYS A 53 6.53 -0.65 -12.23
CA LYS A 53 5.76 -1.16 -13.37
C LYS A 53 4.89 -2.33 -12.90
N VAL A 54 3.58 -2.17 -13.00
CA VAL A 54 2.59 -3.20 -12.58
C VAL A 54 2.89 -4.55 -13.21
N LYS A 55 3.28 -4.60 -14.49
CA LYS A 55 3.64 -5.86 -15.18
C LYS A 55 4.78 -6.62 -14.48
N ASP A 56 5.82 -5.91 -14.05
CA ASP A 56 6.99 -6.52 -13.41
C ASP A 56 6.64 -6.97 -11.98
N GLN A 57 5.80 -6.20 -11.29
CA GLN A 57 5.31 -6.54 -9.95
C GLN A 57 4.44 -7.79 -9.97
N VAL A 58 3.46 -7.85 -10.89
CA VAL A 58 2.59 -9.02 -11.08
C VAL A 58 3.42 -10.25 -11.46
N LYS A 59 4.44 -10.10 -12.31
CA LYS A 59 5.36 -11.20 -12.63
C LYS A 59 6.05 -11.74 -11.38
N LYS A 60 6.65 -10.86 -10.57
CA LYS A 60 7.30 -11.25 -9.31
C LYS A 60 6.34 -11.92 -8.33
N ILE A 61 5.11 -11.43 -8.21
CA ILE A 61 4.10 -12.06 -7.34
C ILE A 61 3.73 -13.45 -7.85
N ASN A 62 3.53 -13.64 -9.16
CA ASN A 62 3.24 -14.95 -9.74
C ASN A 62 4.38 -15.97 -9.52
N GLU A 63 5.62 -15.53 -9.37
CA GLU A 63 6.76 -16.42 -9.07
C GLU A 63 6.75 -16.96 -7.63
N ILE A 64 6.05 -16.29 -6.70
CA ILE A 64 6.07 -16.62 -5.26
C ILE A 64 4.70 -16.95 -4.68
N LYS A 65 3.60 -16.73 -5.43
CA LYS A 65 2.24 -16.72 -4.86
C LYS A 65 1.81 -18.05 -4.24
N ASP A 66 2.28 -19.16 -4.80
CA ASP A 66 1.90 -20.50 -4.36
C ASP A 66 2.51 -20.89 -3.00
N ASP A 67 3.45 -20.09 -2.48
CA ASP A 67 4.01 -20.26 -1.14
C ASP A 67 3.14 -19.65 -0.03
N PHE A 68 2.04 -18.97 -0.39
CA PHE A 68 1.21 -18.22 0.54
C PHE A 68 -0.26 -18.66 0.50
N ASP A 69 -0.90 -18.69 1.67
CA ASP A 69 -2.31 -19.07 1.80
C ASP A 69 -3.24 -17.88 1.56
N ILE A 70 -2.80 -16.68 1.92
CA ILE A 70 -3.60 -15.46 1.84
C ILE A 70 -2.72 -14.22 1.64
N CYS A 71 -3.26 -13.23 0.96
CA CYS A 71 -2.63 -11.94 0.75
C CYS A 71 -3.31 -10.84 1.59
N LEU A 72 -2.51 -9.97 2.21
CA LEU A 72 -2.97 -8.71 2.79
C LEU A 72 -2.49 -7.56 1.92
N THR A 73 -3.37 -6.63 1.58
CA THR A 73 -3.01 -5.53 0.68
C THR A 73 -3.64 -4.20 1.11
N THR A 74 -2.91 -3.12 0.88
CA THR A 74 -3.41 -1.73 0.92
C THR A 74 -2.80 -0.97 -0.24
N ALA A 75 -3.61 -0.20 -0.97
CA ALA A 75 -3.21 0.54 -2.17
C ALA A 75 -2.46 -0.29 -3.23
N SER A 76 -2.59 -1.62 -3.17
CA SER A 76 -1.89 -2.61 -3.99
C SER A 76 -2.85 -3.72 -4.45
N GLU A 77 -4.15 -3.47 -4.37
CA GLU A 77 -5.24 -4.38 -4.71
C GLU A 77 -5.14 -4.80 -6.18
N ARG A 78 -4.73 -3.87 -7.04
CA ARG A 78 -4.51 -4.13 -8.46
C ARG A 78 -3.51 -5.26 -8.70
N ILE A 79 -2.41 -5.30 -7.93
CA ILE A 79 -1.39 -6.33 -8.09
C ILE A 79 -1.96 -7.68 -7.63
N ALA A 80 -2.62 -7.70 -6.47
CA ALA A 80 -3.21 -8.91 -5.92
C ALA A 80 -4.30 -9.50 -6.83
N TYR A 81 -5.18 -8.64 -7.37
CA TYR A 81 -6.21 -9.01 -8.33
C TYR A 81 -5.61 -9.59 -9.62
N LEU A 82 -4.63 -8.90 -10.23
CA LEU A 82 -4.02 -9.35 -11.48
C LEU A 82 -3.15 -10.61 -11.33
N ALA A 83 -2.67 -10.89 -10.13
CA ALA A 83 -1.92 -12.12 -9.82
C ALA A 83 -2.84 -13.29 -9.41
N ASP A 84 -4.16 -13.09 -9.36
CA ASP A 84 -5.14 -14.09 -8.95
C ASP A 84 -4.84 -14.65 -7.55
N LEU A 85 -4.64 -13.73 -6.59
CA LEU A 85 -4.42 -14.06 -5.18
C LEU A 85 -5.74 -14.12 -4.42
N ASN A 86 -5.80 -14.95 -3.37
CA ASN A 86 -6.83 -14.82 -2.34
C ASN A 86 -6.44 -13.68 -1.39
N TYR A 87 -7.02 -12.48 -1.54
CA TYR A 87 -6.57 -11.29 -0.83
C TYR A 87 -7.65 -10.62 0.03
N ILE A 88 -7.23 -10.11 1.18
CA ILE A 88 -7.99 -9.19 2.03
C ILE A 88 -7.42 -7.78 1.84
N VAL A 89 -8.28 -6.86 1.44
CA VAL A 89 -7.96 -5.43 1.44
C VAL A 89 -8.26 -4.88 2.82
N TYR A 90 -7.31 -4.15 3.40
CA TYR A 90 -7.59 -3.35 4.57
C TYR A 90 -7.39 -1.86 4.22
N TYR A 91 -8.49 -1.11 4.30
CA TYR A 91 -8.50 0.31 3.98
C TYR A 91 -8.06 1.13 5.18
N LEU A 92 -7.23 2.14 4.94
CA LEU A 92 -6.82 3.10 5.95
C LEU A 92 -7.56 4.41 5.70
N GLY A 93 -8.30 4.88 6.71
CA GLY A 93 -9.01 6.15 6.62
C GLY A 93 -10.01 6.18 5.46
N ARG A 94 -9.74 7.04 4.47
CA ARG A 94 -10.69 7.41 3.42
C ARG A 94 -10.58 6.64 2.10
N ASP A 95 -9.75 5.61 2.08
CA ASP A 95 -9.50 4.82 0.88
C ASP A 95 -10.74 4.01 0.42
N ILE A 96 -11.75 3.86 1.30
CA ILE A 96 -13.00 3.12 1.02
C ILE A 96 -14.10 4.01 0.43
N ASP A 97 -14.18 5.28 0.86
CA ASP A 97 -15.24 6.24 0.50
C ASP A 97 -14.80 7.20 -0.60
N VAL A 98 -13.49 7.44 -0.77
CA VAL A 98 -12.96 8.28 -1.85
C VAL A 98 -12.21 7.43 -2.86
N PRO A 99 -12.73 7.29 -4.09
CA PRO A 99 -11.98 6.64 -5.14
C PRO A 99 -10.71 7.45 -5.45
N MET A 100 -9.55 6.79 -5.43
CA MET A 100 -8.24 7.43 -5.68
C MET A 100 -8.14 8.19 -7.02
N PHE A 101 -9.05 7.97 -7.96
CA PHE A 101 -9.11 8.66 -9.26
C PHE A 101 -9.92 9.96 -9.23
N LYS A 102 -10.64 10.28 -8.15
CA LYS A 102 -11.42 11.51 -8.02
C LYS A 102 -10.52 12.63 -7.50
N LYS A 103 -10.01 13.47 -8.42
CA LYS A 103 -9.24 14.66 -8.07
C LYS A 103 -10.12 15.65 -7.29
N ASN A 104 -9.66 16.11 -6.13
CA ASN A 104 -10.38 17.05 -5.26
C ASN A 104 -11.78 16.56 -4.86
N SER A 105 -11.89 15.39 -4.22
CA SER A 105 -13.20 14.98 -3.69
C SER A 105 -13.73 16.04 -2.72
N THR A 106 -14.94 16.53 -3.00
CA THR A 106 -15.68 17.42 -2.12
C THR A 106 -16.55 16.55 -1.22
N GLU A 107 -16.33 16.65 0.09
CA GLU A 107 -17.10 15.88 1.06
C GLU A 107 -18.30 16.67 1.56
N GLU A 108 -19.42 15.99 1.76
CA GLU A 108 -20.63 16.62 2.29
C GLU A 108 -20.40 17.24 3.68
N TRP A 109 -19.50 16.66 4.47
CA TRP A 109 -19.11 17.17 5.79
C TRP A 109 -17.95 18.18 5.74
N GLN A 110 -17.29 18.36 4.59
CA GLN A 110 -16.18 19.30 4.43
C GLN A 110 -16.69 20.60 3.80
N THR A 111 -17.30 21.45 4.63
CA THR A 111 -17.80 22.77 4.24
C THR A 111 -16.68 23.80 4.03
N GLU A 112 -15.49 23.55 4.58
CA GLU A 112 -14.28 24.35 4.34
C GLU A 112 -13.18 23.51 3.66
N PRO A 113 -12.43 24.06 2.69
CA PRO A 113 -11.33 23.34 2.08
C PRO A 113 -10.28 22.91 3.13
N LEU A 114 -9.89 21.62 3.14
CA LEU A 114 -8.80 21.10 3.99
C LEU A 114 -7.50 21.91 3.85
N HIS A 115 -7.26 22.46 2.66
CA HIS A 115 -6.13 23.34 2.38
C HIS A 115 -6.63 24.73 1.96
N LYS A 116 -6.38 25.73 2.81
CA LYS A 116 -6.65 27.15 2.54
C LYS A 116 -5.63 27.81 1.61
N LEU A 117 -4.79 27.00 0.96
CA LEU A 117 -3.68 27.49 0.15
C LEU A 117 -4.19 28.36 -1.00
N ASN A 118 -3.61 29.54 -1.16
CA ASN A 118 -3.89 30.43 -2.28
C ASN A 118 -3.22 29.91 -3.56
N PHE A 119 -3.47 30.59 -4.69
CA PHE A 119 -2.94 30.18 -5.99
C PHE A 119 -1.41 30.02 -6.02
N PHE A 120 -0.66 30.91 -5.34
CA PHE A 120 0.80 30.85 -5.31
C PHE A 120 1.31 29.66 -4.50
N GLU A 121 0.70 29.41 -3.34
CA GLU A 121 1.05 28.29 -2.48
C GLU A 121 0.77 26.95 -3.15
N ARG A 122 -0.37 26.82 -3.84
CA ARG A 122 -0.67 25.61 -4.65
C ARG A 122 0.34 25.40 -5.77
N ARG A 123 0.77 26.47 -6.43
CA ARG A 123 1.78 26.41 -7.50
C ARG A 123 3.16 26.01 -6.96
N PHE A 124 3.50 26.42 -5.74
CA PHE A 124 4.75 26.01 -5.10
C PHE A 124 4.80 24.50 -4.86
N TYR A 125 3.78 23.93 -4.20
CA TYR A 125 3.71 22.49 -3.94
C TYR A 125 3.56 21.63 -5.20
N TRP A 126 3.05 22.19 -6.30
CA TRP A 126 2.99 21.48 -7.58
C TRP A 126 4.37 21.29 -8.24
N ASN A 127 5.30 22.20 -7.98
CA ASN A 127 6.63 22.21 -8.60
C ASN A 127 7.74 21.72 -7.65
N ALA A 128 7.39 21.31 -6.43
CA ALA A 128 8.28 20.70 -5.44
C ALA A 128 8.23 19.17 -5.56
#